data_AF-A0A7W1EA99-F1
#
_entry.id   AF-A0A7W1EA99-F1
#
_cell.length_a   1.000
_cell.length_b   1.000
_cell.length_c   1.000
_cell.angle_alpha   90.00
_cell.angle_beta   90.00
_cell.angle_gamma   90.00
#
_symmetry.space_group_name_H-M   'P 1'
#
loop_
_entity.id
_entity.type
_entity.pdbx_description
1 polymer ?
#
loop_
_entity_poly.entity_id
_entity_poly.type
_entity_poly.pdbx_seq_one_letter_code
_entity_poly.pdbx_strand_id
1 'polypeptide(L)' 'MLRNLLGLALFAVIALFLLKVVFGGVFLLAGLFFALLKLALLGFVVYLLLRLVAPDTASRIRQAVRGH' A
#
# COMPACT_ATOMS: atom_id res chain seq x y z
N MET A 1 -8.93 41.43 19.34
CA MET A 1 -9.44 40.10 18.94
C MET A 1 -8.72 39.52 17.72
N LEU A 2 -8.34 40.34 16.72
CA LEU A 2 -7.55 39.91 15.55
C LEU A 2 -6.22 39.23 15.92
N ARG A 3 -5.52 39.70 16.98
CA ARG A 3 -4.31 39.06 17.53
C ARG A 3 -4.54 37.63 18.03
N ASN A 4 -5.72 37.35 18.61
CA ASN A 4 -6.08 36.01 19.08
C ASN A 4 -6.49 35.10 17.90
N LEU A 5 -7.12 35.67 16.88
CA LEU A 5 -7.49 34.99 15.65
C LEU A 5 -6.24 34.59 14.83
N LEU A 6 -5.23 35.47 14.76
CA LEU A 6 -3.94 35.17 14.12
C LEU A 6 -3.17 34.06 14.86
N GLY A 7 -3.18 34.10 16.20
CA GLY A 7 -2.58 33.02 17.01
C GLY A 7 -3.28 31.67 16.80
N LEU A 8 -4.62 31.66 16.75
CA LEU A 8 -5.40 30.48 16.45
C LEU A 8 -5.15 29.96 15.02
N ALA A 9 -5.09 30.86 14.04
CA ALA A 9 -4.81 30.50 12.65
C ALA A 9 -3.41 29.88 12.49
N LEU A 10 -2.40 30.48 13.12
CA LEU A 10 -1.04 29.94 13.11
C LEU A 10 -0.98 28.57 13.81
N PHE A 11 -1.64 28.42 14.96
CA PHE A 11 -1.76 27.14 15.66
C PHE A 11 -2.45 26.08 14.80
N ALA A 12 -3.54 26.42 14.11
CA ALA A 12 -4.25 25.50 13.23
C ALA A 12 -3.37 25.02 12.06
N VAL A 13 -2.60 25.92 11.45
CA VAL A 13 -1.65 25.55 10.37
C VAL A 13 -0.59 24.58 10.91
N ILE A 14 -0.01 24.86 12.08
CA ILE A 14 1.00 24.00 12.70
C ILE A 14 0.40 22.64 13.07
N ALA A 15 -0.78 22.62 13.68
CA ALA A 15 -1.47 21.40 14.06
C ALA A 15 -1.81 20.52 12.84
N LEU A 16 -2.31 21.13 11.76
CA LEU A 16 -2.59 20.41 10.50
C LEU A 16 -1.31 19.89 9.84
N PHE A 17 -0.21 20.64 9.92
CA PHE A 17 1.08 20.18 9.42
C PHE A 17 1.59 18.97 10.20
N LEU A 18 1.59 19.04 11.54
CA LEU A 18 1.95 17.89 12.40
C LEU A 18 1.06 16.68 12.13
N LEU A 19 -0.25 16.89 11.99
CA LEU A 19 -1.19 15.84 11.66
C LEU A 19 -0.83 15.16 10.32
N LYS A 20 -0.53 15.95 9.29
CA LYS A 20 -0.09 15.42 7.99
C LYS A 20 1.23 14.67 8.08
N VAL A 21 2.17 15.09 8.92
CA VAL A 21 3.45 14.39 9.09
C VAL A 21 3.25 13.04 9.77
N VAL A 22 2.49 13.02 10.88
CA VAL A 22 2.21 11.80 11.65
C VAL A 22 1.42 10.81 10.81
N PHE A 23 0.33 11.24 10.18
CA PHE A 23 -0.48 10.38 9.35
C PHE A 23 0.21 10.05 8.00
N GLY A 24 1.01 10.95 7.44
CA GLY A 24 1.74 10.72 6.19
C GLY A 24 2.71 9.55 6.28
N GLY A 25 3.43 9.40 7.40
CA GLY A 25 4.32 8.26 7.64
C GLY A 25 3.56 6.93 7.72
N VAL A 26 2.41 6.92 8.42
CA VAL A 26 1.54 5.73 8.52
C VAL A 26 0.93 5.36 7.17
N PHE A 27 0.49 6.37 6.41
CA PHE A 27 -0.07 6.17 5.06
C PHE A 27 0.96 5.67 4.05
N LEU A 28 2.25 5.98 4.22
CA LEU A 28 3.31 5.42 3.37
C LEU A 28 3.45 3.92 3.54
N LEU A 29 3.52 3.43 4.78
CA LEU A 29 3.61 2.00 5.08
C LEU A 29 2.34 1.26 4.66
N ALA A 30 1.17 1.83 4.96
CA ALA A 30 -0.11 1.27 4.51
C ALA A 30 -0.20 1.23 2.98
N GLY A 31 0.21 2.30 2.29
CA GLY A 31 0.24 2.39 0.83
C GLY A 31 1.16 1.33 0.21
N LEU A 32 2.35 1.14 0.77
CA LEU A 32 3.27 0.10 0.33
C LEU A 32 2.69 -1.30 0.55
N PHE A 33 2.09 -1.55 1.72
CA PHE A 33 1.42 -2.81 2.01
C PHE A 33 0.30 -3.11 1.00
N PHE A 34 -0.57 -2.13 0.72
CA PHE A 34 -1.62 -2.28 -0.29
C PHE A 34 -1.07 -2.47 -1.70
N ALA A 35 0.03 -1.81 -2.06
CA ALA A 35 0.67 -1.98 -3.36
C ALA A 35 1.22 -3.41 -3.53
N LEU A 36 1.91 -3.93 -2.51
CA LEU A 36 2.38 -5.31 -2.49
C LEU A 36 1.21 -6.31 -2.51
N LEU A 37 0.14 -6.02 -1.76
CA LEU A 37 -1.05 -6.86 -1.75
C LEU A 37 -1.72 -6.91 -3.12
N LYS A 38 -1.84 -5.77 -3.82
CA LYS A 38 -2.33 -5.72 -5.21
C LYS A 38 -1.46 -6.54 -6.15
N LEU A 39 -0.15 -6.44 -6.03
CA LEU A 39 0.80 -7.21 -6.86
C LEU A 39 0.67 -8.72 -6.59
N ALA A 40 0.60 -9.11 -5.32
CA ALA A 40 0.42 -10.49 -4.91
C ALA A 40 -0.94 -11.05 -5.40
N LEU A 41 -2.00 -10.27 -5.30
CA LEU A 41 -3.32 -10.63 -5.79
C LEU A 41 -3.32 -10.82 -7.31
N LEU A 42 -2.66 -9.91 -8.04
CA LEU A 42 -2.52 -10.05 -9.49
C LEU A 42 -1.75 -11.32 -9.86
N GLY A 43 -0.61 -11.59 -9.20
CA GLY A 43 0.16 -12.81 -9.39
C GLY A 43 -0.66 -14.08 -9.08
N PHE A 44 -1.50 -14.03 -8.06
CA PHE A 44 -2.42 -15.12 -7.71
C PHE A 44 -3.51 -15.35 -8.75
N VAL A 45 -4.13 -14.28 -9.26
CA VAL A 45 -5.14 -14.37 -10.33
C VAL A 45 -4.51 -14.92 -11.60
N VAL A 46 -3.34 -14.43 -11.99
CA VAL A 46 -2.59 -14.95 -13.15
C VAL A 46 -2.25 -16.43 -12.96
N TYR A 47 -1.79 -16.83 -11.77
CA TYR A 47 -1.53 -18.23 -11.45
C TYR A 47 -2.78 -19.10 -11.55
N LEU A 48 -3.93 -18.62 -11.05
CA LEU A 48 -5.20 -19.33 -11.15
C LEU A 48 -5.65 -19.51 -12.60
N LEU A 49 -5.54 -18.46 -13.42
CA LEU A 49 -5.87 -18.53 -14.85
C LEU A 49 -4.94 -19.51 -15.57
N LEU A 50 -3.64 -19.44 -15.32
CA LEU A 50 -2.67 -20.39 -15.86
C LEU A 50 -2.98 -21.82 -15.41
N ARG A 51 -3.36 -22.02 -14.15
CA ARG A 51 -3.74 -23.34 -13.63
C ARG A 51 -5.00 -23.89 -14.30
N LEU A 52 -5.94 -23.03 -14.68
CA LEU A 52 -7.19 -23.43 -15.34
C LEU A 52 -6.98 -23.79 -16.81
N VAL A 53 -6.16 -23.01 -17.53
CA VAL A 53 -5.93 -23.18 -18.98
C VAL A 53 -4.79 -24.16 -19.28
N ALA A 54 -3.73 -24.14 -18.46
CA ALA A 54 -2.48 -24.87 -18.69
C ALA A 54 -1.90 -25.40 -17.36
N PRO A 55 -2.49 -26.47 -16.79
CA PRO A 55 -2.08 -27.00 -15.49
C PRO A 55 -0.60 -27.45 -15.45
N ASP A 56 -0.06 -27.94 -16.56
CA ASP A 56 1.36 -28.32 -16.69
C ASP A 56 2.32 -27.13 -16.65
N THR A 57 1.90 -25.97 -17.16
CA THR A 57 2.72 -24.75 -17.07
C THR A 57 2.68 -24.19 -15.64
N ALA A 58 1.52 -24.25 -14.99
CA ALA A 58 1.37 -23.85 -13.60
C ALA A 58 2.14 -24.75 -12.61
N SER A 59 2.33 -26.04 -12.93
CA SER A 59 3.13 -26.96 -12.12
C SER A 59 4.63 -26.67 -12.22
N ARG A 60 5.14 -26.39 -13.43
CA ARG A 60 6.54 -25.98 -13.65
C ARG A 60 6.87 -24.65 -12.97
N ILE A 61 5.98 -23.66 -13.04
CA ILE A 61 6.16 -22.39 -12.32
C ILE A 61 6.20 -22.63 -10.81
N ARG A 62 5.32 -23.50 -10.28
CA ARG A 62 5.31 -23.84 -8.86
C ARG A 62 6.62 -24.52 -8.43
N GLN A 63 7.18 -25.42 -9.26
CA GLN A 63 8.47 -26.06 -9.00
C GLN A 63 9.62 -25.04 -9.02
N ALA A 64 9.67 -24.19 -10.05
CA ALA A 64 10.67 -23.12 -10.16
C ALA A 64 10.63 -22.14 -8.98
N VAL A 65 9.44 -21.80 -8.48
CA VAL A 65 9.26 -20.90 -7.33
C VAL A 65 9.52 -21.61 -5.99
N ARG A 66 9.19 -22.89 -5.84
CA ARG A 66 9.43 -23.66 -4.61
C ARG A 66 10.89 -24.07 -4.41
N GLY A 67 11.71 -24.04 -5.47
CA GLY A 67 13.16 -24.28 -5.35
C GLY A 67 13.54 -25.70 -4.93
N HIS A 68 12.64 -26.67 -5.09
CA HIS A 68 12.85 -28.09 -4.81
C HIS A 68 12.40 -28.94 -6.00
#